data_AF-A0A6B3HNX2-F1
#
_entry.id   AF-A0A6B3HNX2-F1
#
_cell.length_a   1.000
_cell.length_b   1.000
_cell.length_c   1.000
_cell.angle_alpha   90.00
_cell.angle_beta   90.00
_cell.angle_gamma   90.00
#
_symmetry.space_group_name_H-M   'P 1'
#
loop_
_entity.id
_entity.type
_entity.pdbx_description
1 polymer ?
#
loop_
_entity_poly.entity_id
_entity_poly.type
_entity_poly.pdbx_seq_one_letter_code
_entity_poly.pdbx_strand_id
1 'polypeptide(L)' 'TAVFAAGAADVRHVLVGGRVIVRDGRHVTLPETGRALAEAVAAVQDGGRAAAR' A
#
# COMPACT_ATOMS: atom_id res chain seq x y z
N THR A 1 10.79 23.25 -10.91
CA THR A 1 11.75 22.35 -10.23
C THR A 1 11.20 20.94 -10.26
N ALA A 2 11.98 19.97 -10.69
CA ALA A 2 11.65 18.55 -10.60
C ALA A 2 12.76 17.84 -9.82
N VAL A 3 12.39 16.88 -8.97
CA VAL A 3 13.34 16.09 -8.20
C VAL A 3 13.51 14.74 -8.91
N PHE A 4 14.76 14.36 -9.15
CA PHE A 4 15.13 13.08 -9.75
C PHE A 4 15.92 12.25 -8.73
N ALA A 5 15.98 10.93 -8.95
CA ALA A 5 16.65 9.95 -8.08
C ALA A 5 16.06 9.74 -6.67
N ALA A 6 14.91 10.33 -6.35
CA ALA A 6 14.10 9.98 -5.19
C ALA A 6 12.97 9.02 -5.58
N GLY A 7 12.68 8.03 -4.75
CA GLY A 7 11.61 7.04 -4.91
C GLY A 7 10.74 6.91 -3.66
N ALA A 8 9.67 6.12 -3.77
CA ALA A 8 8.71 5.93 -2.67
C ALA A 8 9.36 5.36 -1.39
N ALA A 9 10.41 4.54 -1.54
CA ALA A 9 11.12 3.92 -0.42
C ALA A 9 11.93 4.92 0.43
N ASP A 10 12.23 6.11 -0.10
CA ASP A 10 12.95 7.15 0.64
C ASP A 10 12.05 7.82 1.70
N VAL A 11 10.72 7.66 1.59
CA VAL A 11 9.75 8.23 2.52
C VAL A 11 9.66 7.37 3.77
N ARG A 12 10.19 7.88 4.90
CA ARG A 12 10.18 7.17 6.18
C ARG A 12 9.00 7.51 7.08
N HIS A 13 8.44 8.71 6.96
CA HIS A 13 7.35 9.19 7.82
C HIS A 13 6.29 9.91 7.00
N VAL A 14 5.03 9.56 7.22
CA VAL A 14 3.88 10.20 6.56
C VAL A 14 2.86 10.60 7.61
N LEU A 15 2.48 11.88 7.58
CA LEU A 15 1.43 12.43 8.42
C LEU A 15 0.26 12.89 7.56
N VAL A 16 -0.95 12.63 8.03
CA VAL A 16 -2.20 13.11 7.42
C VAL A 16 -3.05 13.72 8.53
N GLY A 17 -3.46 14.99 8.37
CA GLY A 17 -4.24 15.71 9.39
C GLY A 17 -3.54 15.78 10.76
N GLY A 18 -2.21 15.86 10.78
CA GLY A 18 -1.41 15.85 12.01
C GLY A 18 -1.21 14.48 12.67
N ARG A 19 -1.77 13.40 12.11
CA ARG A 19 -1.60 12.03 12.61
C ARG A 19 -0.54 11.29 11.82
N VAL A 20 0.37 10.57 12.49
CA VAL A 20 1.33 9.66 11.86
C VAL A 20 0.59 8.42 11.32
N ILE A 21 0.68 8.21 10.02
CA ILE A 21 0.09 7.06 9.32
C ILE A 21 1.17 6.05 8.89
N VAL A 22 2.35 6.56 8.54
CA VAL A 22 3.56 5.75 8.28
C VAL A 22 4.66 6.20 9.22
N ARG A 23 5.30 5.24 9.90
CA ARG A 23 6.47 5.44 10.75
C ARG A 23 7.57 4.46 10.35
N ASP A 24 8.78 4.97 10.17
CA ASP A 24 9.94 4.19 9.71
C ASP A 24 9.67 3.35 8.45
N GLY A 25 8.82 3.85 7.55
CA GLY A 25 8.40 3.16 6.32
C GLY A 25 7.33 2.08 6.51
N ARG A 26 6.74 1.94 7.71
CA ARG A 26 5.66 1.00 8.01
C ARG A 26 4.35 1.71 8.30
N HIS A 27 3.25 1.20 7.76
CA HIS A 27 1.90 1.64 8.14
C HIS A 27 1.63 1.28 9.61
N VAL A 28 1.22 2.27 10.40
CA VAL A 28 0.94 2.10 11.84
C VAL A 28 -0.54 2.12 12.19
N THR A 29 -1.40 2.55 11.27
CA THR A 29 -2.87 2.56 11.45
C THR A 29 -3.57 1.43 10.72
N LEU A 30 -2.85 0.68 9.89
CA LEU A 30 -3.34 -0.44 9.09
C LEU A 30 -2.36 -1.62 9.25
N PRO A 31 -2.68 -2.63 10.07
CA PRO A 31 -1.84 -3.82 10.21
C PRO A 31 -1.92 -4.68 8.94
N GLU A 32 -0.87 -5.49 8.70
CA GLU A 32 -0.86 -6.53 7.65
C GLU A 32 -1.25 -6.05 6.24
N THR A 33 -0.89 -4.82 5.87
CA THR A 33 -1.29 -4.21 4.58
C THR A 33 -0.95 -5.09 3.37
N GLY A 34 0.21 -5.75 3.39
CA GLY A 34 0.61 -6.67 2.32
C GLY A 34 -0.30 -7.89 2.20
N ARG A 35 -0.72 -8.49 3.32
CA ARG A 35 -1.67 -9.61 3.33
C ARG A 35 -3.03 -9.16 2.82
N ALA A 36 -3.54 -8.03 3.31
CA ALA A 36 -4.83 -7.48 2.89
C ALA A 36 -4.87 -7.20 1.37
N LEU A 37 -3.78 -6.66 0.81
CA LEU A 37 -3.67 -6.44 -0.63
C LEU A 37 -3.64 -7.77 -1.41
N ALA A 38 -2.88 -8.76 -0.93
CA ALA A 38 -2.81 -10.07 -1.58
C ALA A 38 -4.19 -10.75 -1.63
N GLU A 39 -4.95 -10.68 -0.53
CA GLU A 39 -6.32 -11.20 -0.45
C GLU A 39 -7.26 -10.49 -1.42
N ALA A 40 -7.19 -9.16 -1.50
CA ALA A 40 -8.00 -8.38 -2.45
C ALA A 40 -7.67 -8.72 -3.91
N VAL A 41 -6.39 -8.88 -4.26
CA VAL A 41 -5.97 -9.26 -5.61
C VAL A 41 -6.47 -10.66 -5.95
N ALA A 42 -6.34 -11.63 -5.04
CA ALA A 42 -6.81 -12.99 -5.25
C ALA A 42 -8.33 -13.02 -5.53
N ALA A 43 -9.12 -12.30 -4.73
CA ALA A 43 -10.57 -12.23 -4.90
C ALA A 43 -10.98 -11.71 -6.30
N VAL A 44 -10.29 -10.70 -6.82
CA VAL A 44 -10.53 -10.17 -8.17
C VAL A 44 -10.15 -11.18 -9.24
N GLN A 45 -8.98 -11.84 -9.09
CA GLN A 45 -8.53 -12.83 -10.06
C GLN A 45 -9.44 -14.06 -10.10
N ASP A 46 -9.95 -14.50 -8.97
CA ASP A 46 -10.79 -15.69 -8.90
C ASP A 46 -12.20 -15.40 -9.43
N GLY A 47 -12.75 -14.21 -9.18
CA GLY A 47 -13.97 -13.73 -9.82
C GLY A 47 -13.82 -13.57 -11.34
N GLY A 48 -12.68 -13.02 -11.79
CA GLY A 48 -12.38 -12.88 -13.23
C GLY A 48 -12.15 -14.23 -13.93
N ARG A 49 -11.53 -15.19 -13.26
CA ARG A 49 -11.37 -16.57 -13.75
C ARG A 49 -12.69 -17.32 -13.81
N ALA A 50 -13.61 -17.07 -12.88
CA ALA A 50 -14.95 -17.65 -12.90
C ALA A 50 -15.80 -17.07 -14.04
N ALA A 51 -15.68 -15.77 -14.35
CA ALA A 51 -16.38 -15.13 -15.45
C ALA A 51 -15.87 -15.51 -16.85
N ALA A 52 -14.64 -16.03 -16.94
CA ALA A 52 -14.01 -16.45 -18.20
C ALA A 52 -14.23 -17.94 -18.56
N ARG A 53 -14.91 -18.71 -17.71
CA ARG A 53 -15.30 -20.11 -17.94
C ARG A 53 -16.77 -20.19 -18.34
#